data_AF-A0A1Z9E8Z4-F1
#
_entry.id   AF-A0A1Z9E8Z4-F1
#
_cell.length_a   1.000
_cell.length_b   1.000
_cell.length_c   1.000
_cell.angle_alpha   90.00
_cell.angle_beta   90.00
_cell.angle_gamma   90.00
#
_symmetry.space_group_name_H-M   'P 1'
#
loop_
_entity.id
_entity.type
_entity.pdbx_description
1 polymer ?
#
loop_
_entity_poly.entity_id
_entity_poly.type
_entity_poly.pdbx_seq_one_letter_code
_entity_poly.pdbx_strand_id
1 'polypeptide(L)' 'MLRGKCKVTPKSDKAKDIFANYLNSKSLVYIEHKRADRWFFSAIDNVDFWFWVDYPHDNNWDYHEIN' A
#
# COMPACT_ATOMS: atom_id res chain seq x y z
N MET A 1 -0.24 -16.99 9.94
CA MET A 1 0.63 -16.17 9.07
C MET A 1 0.61 -14.75 9.61
N LEU A 2 1.75 -14.23 10.06
CA LEU A 2 1.87 -12.81 10.41
C LEU A 2 1.78 -12.03 9.10
N ARG A 3 0.62 -11.41 8.85
CA ARG A 3 0.46 -10.43 7.76
C ARG A 3 1.46 -9.31 8.04
N GLY A 4 2.52 -9.22 7.25
CA GLY A 4 3.48 -8.11 7.34
C GLY A 4 2.72 -6.79 7.19
N LYS A 5 3.17 -5.75 7.89
CA LYS A 5 2.58 -4.41 7.76
C LYS A 5 3.52 -3.52 6.97
N CYS A 6 2.94 -2.60 6.21
CA CYS A 6 3.70 -1.61 5.47
C CYS A 6 3.11 -0.22 5.72
N LYS A 7 3.98 0.78 5.82
CA LYS A 7 3.59 2.18 5.77
C LYS A 7 3.70 2.66 4.33
N VAL A 8 2.60 3.14 3.76
CA VAL A 8 2.55 3.77 2.44
C VAL A 8 2.33 5.28 2.55
N THR A 9 3.02 6.03 1.70
CA THR A 9 2.85 7.48 1.55
C THR A 9 2.56 7.80 0.09
N PRO A 10 1.47 8.49 -0.23
CA PRO A 10 1.16 8.87 -1.61
C PRO A 10 2.11 9.96 -2.10
N LYS A 11 2.65 9.79 -3.31
CA LYS A 11 3.47 10.78 -4.03
C LYS A 11 2.68 11.49 -5.12
N SER A 12 2.07 10.71 -6.02
CA SER A 12 1.32 11.24 -7.16
C SER A 12 -0.09 11.66 -6.75
N ASP A 13 -0.73 12.53 -7.54
CA ASP A 13 -2.10 12.96 -7.26
C ASP A 13 -3.08 11.79 -7.31
N LYS A 14 -2.85 10.83 -8.23
CA LYS A 14 -3.59 9.56 -8.26
C LYS A 14 -3.50 8.80 -6.94
N ALA A 15 -2.31 8.71 -6.35
CA ALA A 15 -2.13 8.03 -5.07
C ALA A 15 -2.79 8.81 -3.92
N LYS A 16 -2.74 10.15 -3.94
CA LYS A 16 -3.41 10.98 -2.93
C LYS A 16 -4.93 10.79 -2.96
N ASP A 17 -5.51 10.73 -4.16
CA ASP A 17 -6.94 10.45 -4.33
C ASP A 17 -7.29 9.07 -3.79
N ILE A 18 -6.47 8.05 -4.07
CA ILE A 18 -6.69 6.70 -3.53
C ILE A 18 -6.55 6.69 -2.00
N PHE A 19 -5.55 7.39 -1.48
CA PHE A 19 -5.27 7.48 -0.06
C PHE A 19 -6.42 8.10 0.73
N ALA A 20 -7.00 9.18 0.20
CA ALA A 20 -8.15 9.85 0.82
C ALA A 20 -9.42 8.99 0.71
N ASN A 21 -9.71 8.43 -0.47
CA ASN A 21 -11.00 7.79 -0.74
C ASN A 21 -11.09 6.34 -0.24
N TYR A 22 -10.00 5.57 -0.31
CA TYR A 22 -10.03 4.13 -0.03
C TYR A 22 -9.23 3.72 1.20
N LEU A 23 -8.13 4.44 1.51
CA LEU A 23 -7.32 4.18 2.71
C LEU A 23 -7.77 5.00 3.93
N ASN A 24 -8.83 5.82 3.80
CA ASN A 24 -9.33 6.69 4.87
C ASN A 24 -8.21 7.55 5.50
N SER A 25 -7.29 8.03 4.66
CA SER A 25 -6.09 8.77 5.06
C SER A 25 -5.16 8.04 6.04
N LYS A 26 -5.19 6.70 6.09
CA LYS A 26 -4.30 5.89 6.93
C LYS A 26 -3.17 5.29 6.10
N SER A 27 -1.94 5.56 6.52
CA SER A 27 -0.74 5.05 5.86
C SER A 27 -0.44 3.58 6.14
N LEU A 28 -1.10 2.96 7.10
CA LEU A 28 -0.79 1.57 7.47
C LEU A 28 -1.64 0.61 6.64
N VAL A 29 -0.99 -0.32 5.95
CA VAL A 29 -1.60 -1.34 5.10
C VAL A 29 -1.02 -2.72 5.43
N TYR A 30 -1.73 -3.79 5.05
CA TYR A 30 -1.19 -5.14 5.13
C TYR A 30 -0.48 -5.51 3.83
N ILE A 31 0.58 -6.31 3.98
CA ILE A 31 1.25 -6.98 2.86
C ILE A 31 0.57 -8.33 2.67
N GLU A 32 -0.20 -8.44 1.59
CA GLU A 32 -0.89 -9.68 1.22
C GLU A 32 0.01 -10.60 0.40
N HIS A 33 0.84 -10.03 -0.50
CA HIS A 33 1.77 -10.81 -1.32
C HIS A 33 2.96 -9.97 -1.80
N LYS A 34 4.13 -10.60 -1.94
CA LYS A 34 5.32 -10.00 -2.55
C LYS A 34 5.72 -10.81 -3.78
N ARG A 35 5.78 -10.16 -4.94
CA ARG A 35 6.36 -10.71 -6.16
C ARG A 35 7.71 -10.05 -6.43
N ALA A 36 8.42 -10.56 -7.42
CA ALA A 36 9.73 -10.03 -7.81
C ALA A 36 9.65 -8.58 -8.30
N ASP A 37 8.55 -8.21 -8.96
CA ASP A 37 8.33 -6.92 -9.61
C ASP A 37 7.33 -6.02 -8.86
N ARG A 38 6.41 -6.61 -8.09
CA ARG A 38 5.31 -5.87 -7.45
C ARG A 38 4.87 -6.45 -6.13
N TRP A 39 4.47 -5.59 -5.21
CA TRP A 39 3.89 -5.97 -3.93
C TRP A 39 2.40 -5.66 -3.91
N PHE A 40 1.65 -6.52 -3.22
CA PHE A 40 0.20 -6.44 -3.12
C PHE A 40 -0.20 -6.05 -1.71
N PHE A 41 -0.95 -4.96 -1.60
CA PHE A 41 -1.39 -4.40 -0.33
C PHE A 41 -2.90 -4.38 -0.19
N SER A 42 -3.38 -4.49 1.04
CA SER A 42 -4.79 -4.30 1.42
C SER A 42 -4.93 -3.21 2.47
N ALA A 43 -6.02 -2.45 2.41
CA ALA A 43 -6.34 -1.47 3.44
C ALA A 43 -6.73 -2.18 4.75
N ILE A 44 -6.36 -1.58 5.90
CA ILE A 44 -6.71 -2.15 7.21
C ILE A 44 -8.21 -2.00 7.49
N ASP A 45 -8.77 -0.85 7.18
CA ASP A 45 -10.17 -0.52 7.50
C ASP A 45 -11.12 -0.69 6.31
N ASN A 46 -10.60 -1.09 5.14
CA ASN A 46 -11.39 -1.36 3.95
C ASN A 46 -10.91 -2.67 3.31
N VAL A 47 -11.47 -3.78 3.79
CA VAL A 47 -11.01 -5.13 3.45
C VAL A 47 -11.15 -5.45 1.96
N ASP A 48 -12.06 -4.76 1.25
CA ASP A 48 -12.30 -4.96 -0.18
C ASP A 48 -11.40 -4.09 -1.07
N PHE A 49 -10.58 -3.21 -0.48
CA PHE A 49 -9.65 -2.38 -1.24
C PHE A 49 -8.25 -2.96 -1.25
N TRP A 50 -7.80 -3.31 -2.46
CA TRP A 50 -6.45 -3.77 -2.73
C TRP A 50 -5.78 -2.94 -3.81
N PHE A 51 -4.46 -2.86 -3.74
CA PHE A 51 -3.66 -2.16 -4.74
C PHE A 51 -2.26 -2.76 -4.85
N TRP A 52 -1.66 -2.54 -6.03
CA TRP A 52 -0.29 -2.95 -6.33
C TRP A 52 0.66 -1.76 -6.20
N VAL A 53 1.89 -2.07 -5.79
CA VAL A 53 3.00 -1.13 -5.75
C VAL A 53 4.22 -1.77 -6.42
N ASP A 54 4.84 -1.07 -7.35
CA ASP A 54 6.03 -1.52 -8.08
C ASP A 54 7.26 -1.60 -7.14
N TYR A 55 8.01 -2.70 -7.24
CA TYR A 55 9.26 -2.93 -6.52
C TYR A 55 10.45 -2.82 -7.47
N PRO A 56 11.59 -2.22 -7.07
CA PRO A 56 11.86 -1.57 -5.77
C PRO A 56 11.41 -0.11 -5.68
N HIS A 57 10.88 0.44 -6.78
CA HIS A 57 10.51 1.84 -6.89
C HIS A 57 9.17 1.97 -7.60
N ASP A 58 8.24 2.65 -6.94
CA ASP A 58 6.93 2.97 -7.50
C ASP A 58 6.83 4.48 -7.72
N ASN A 59 6.20 4.93 -8.82
CA ASN A 59 6.08 6.35 -9.13
C ASN A 59 4.97 7.04 -8.32
N ASN A 60 4.01 6.28 -7.79
CA ASN A 60 2.84 6.74 -7.10
C ASN A 60 2.97 6.65 -5.57
N TRP A 61 3.69 5.64 -5.06
CA TRP A 61 3.77 5.35 -3.63
C TRP A 61 5.21 5.28 -3.14
N ASP A 62 5.48 5.86 -1.98
CA ASP A 62 6.60 5.44 -1.14
C ASP A 62 6.09 4.39 -0.15
N TYR A 63 6.90 3.39 0.13
CA TYR A 63 6.51 2.29 1.01
C TYR A 63 7.67 1.86 1.90
N HIS A 64 7.37 1.55 3.16
CA HIS A 64 8.33 1.06 4.14
C HIS A 64 7.73 -0.09 4.94
N GLU A 65 8.34 -1.26 4.86
CA GLU A 65 7.93 -2.42 5.65
C GLU A 65 8.18 -2.17 7.13
N ILE A 66 7.21 -2.56 7.96
CA ILE A 66 7.31 -2.48 9.42
C ILE A 66 7.47 -3.91 9.94
N ASN A 67 8.62 -4.18 10.55
CA ASN A 67 8.92 -5.44 11.24
C ASN A 67 8.26 -5.50 12.62
#